data_AF-A0A5D2YK05-F1
#
_entry.id   AF-A0A5D2YK05-F1
#
_cell.length_a   1.000
_cell.length_b   1.000
_cell.length_c   1.000
_cell.angle_alpha   90.00
_cell.angle_beta   90.00
_cell.angle_gamma   90.00
#
_symmetry.space_group_name_H-M   'P 1'
#
loop_
_entity.id
_entity.type
_entity.pdbx_description
1 polymer ?
#
loop_
_entity_poly.entity_id
_entity_poly.type
_entity_poly.pdbx_seq_one_letter_code
_entity_poly.pdbx_strand_id
1 'polypeptide(L)'
;MFTNDQRQQERTGQYGTSRQQYLQELVNQFQNTSDEETKEKIAANLANFAYDPYNYSFLRQLNVLELFLDCITEPNEKLMEFGIGGICNSCVANAAIITQCGGIPLVIKCLSSPVRNTVNYALGALYYLCNKSNREEILKPEVIDVIERYAAAQTVNASFSNLAKAFLDKHVS
;
A
#
# COMPACT_ATOMS: atom_id res chain seq x y z
N MET A 1 -12.03 2.22 -14.12
CA MET A 1 -11.47 1.63 -15.36
C MET A 1 -10.01 2.04 -15.43
N PHE A 2 -9.10 1.09 -15.64
CA PHE A 2 -7.65 1.38 -15.72
C PHE A 2 -7.30 2.18 -16.98
N THR A 3 -6.20 2.92 -16.91
CA THR A 3 -5.68 3.75 -17.98
C THR A 3 -4.81 2.95 -18.95
N ASN A 4 -4.44 3.57 -20.07
CA ASN A 4 -3.58 3.00 -21.10
C ASN A 4 -2.91 4.15 -21.88
N ASP A 5 -2.00 3.83 -22.79
CA ASP A 5 -1.23 4.83 -23.54
C ASP A 5 -2.12 5.80 -24.32
N GLN A 6 -3.16 5.30 -24.99
CA GLN A 6 -4.10 6.15 -25.74
C GLN A 6 -4.77 7.17 -24.82
N ARG A 7 -5.27 6.74 -23.66
CA ARG A 7 -5.91 7.64 -22.68
C ARG A 7 -4.94 8.64 -22.07
N GLN A 8 -3.67 8.25 -21.90
CA GLN A 8 -2.65 9.19 -21.46
C GLN A 8 -2.41 10.25 -22.52
N GLN A 9 -2.23 9.86 -23.78
CA GLN A 9 -2.04 10.80 -24.88
C GLN A 9 -3.22 11.78 -25.01
N GLU A 10 -4.46 11.27 -24.92
CA GLU A 10 -5.69 12.10 -24.95
C GLU A 10 -5.75 13.12 -23.80
N ARG A 11 -5.27 12.75 -22.61
CA ARG A 11 -5.34 13.61 -21.40
C ARG A 11 -4.17 14.57 -21.26
N THR A 12 -2.98 14.17 -21.68
CA THR A 12 -1.76 14.98 -21.61
C THR A 12 -1.86 16.15 -22.59
N GLY A 13 -2.41 15.93 -23.79
CA GLY A 13 -2.46 16.96 -24.84
C GLY A 13 -1.07 17.31 -25.39
N GLN A 14 -1.00 18.27 -26.31
CA GLN A 14 0.22 18.57 -27.09
C GLN A 14 1.40 19.08 -26.24
N TYR A 15 1.12 19.74 -25.11
CA TYR A 15 2.13 20.39 -24.26
C TYR A 15 2.13 19.85 -22.82
N GLY A 16 1.47 18.72 -22.57
CA GLY A 16 1.40 18.17 -21.23
C GLY A 16 2.66 17.42 -20.82
N THR A 17 2.87 17.35 -19.52
CA THR A 17 3.93 16.56 -18.90
C THR A 17 3.68 15.06 -19.11
N SER A 18 4.73 14.31 -19.47
CA SER A 18 4.63 12.86 -19.59
C SER A 18 4.29 12.22 -18.24
N ARG A 19 3.65 11.04 -18.25
CA ARG A 19 3.31 10.31 -17.01
C ARG A 19 4.54 10.09 -16.14
N GLN A 20 5.66 9.68 -16.74
CA GLN A 20 6.91 9.44 -16.02
C GLN A 20 7.44 10.72 -15.37
N GLN A 21 7.51 11.82 -16.12
CA GLN A 21 8.01 13.09 -15.61
C GLN A 21 7.11 13.64 -14.48
N TYR A 22 5.79 13.54 -14.62
CA TYR A 22 4.86 13.98 -13.59
C TYR A 22 5.05 13.21 -12.28
N LEU A 23 5.19 11.88 -12.34
CA LEU A 23 5.46 11.07 -11.16
C LEU A 23 6.85 11.38 -10.55
N GLN A 24 7.86 11.63 -11.38
CA GLN A 24 9.19 12.05 -10.91
C GLN A 24 9.14 13.40 -10.18
N GLU A 25 8.38 14.37 -10.70
CA GLU A 25 8.18 15.68 -10.08
C GLU A 25 7.52 15.54 -8.70
N LEU A 26 6.51 14.67 -8.56
CA LEU A 26 5.89 14.36 -7.27
C LEU A 26 6.90 13.76 -6.28
N VAL A 27 7.68 12.76 -6.69
CA VAL A 27 8.69 12.13 -5.83
C VAL A 27 9.75 13.16 -5.40
N ASN A 28 10.23 13.98 -6.33
CA ASN A 28 11.19 15.04 -6.02
C ASN A 28 10.61 16.04 -5.04
N GLN A 29 9.35 16.45 -5.22
CA GLN A 29 8.71 17.39 -4.32
C GLN A 29 8.52 16.80 -2.91
N PHE A 30 8.16 15.52 -2.81
CA PHE A 30 8.05 14.81 -1.53
C PHE A 30 9.39 14.78 -0.77
N GLN A 31 10.49 14.50 -1.47
CA GLN A 31 11.82 14.39 -0.87
C GLN A 31 12.43 15.73 -0.45
N ASN A 32 12.06 16.83 -1.12
CA ASN A 32 12.66 18.14 -0.90
C ASN A 32 11.83 19.07 -0.01
N THR A 33 10.56 18.76 0.24
CA THR A 33 9.70 19.58 1.11
C THR A 33 9.87 19.21 2.59
N SER A 34 9.87 20.22 3.45
CA SER A 34 9.73 20.05 4.90
C SER A 34 8.29 20.24 5.37
N ASP A 35 7.37 20.60 4.47
CA ASP A 35 5.96 20.81 4.79
C ASP A 35 5.21 19.46 4.82
N GLU A 36 4.74 19.07 6.01
CA GLU A 36 4.07 17.79 6.23
C GLU A 36 2.75 17.67 5.47
N GLU A 37 1.97 18.74 5.36
CA GLU A 37 0.72 18.72 4.60
C GLU A 37 0.96 18.46 3.10
N THR A 38 2.03 19.02 2.55
CA THR A 38 2.47 18.74 1.18
C THR A 38 2.91 17.29 1.02
N LYS A 39 3.68 16.73 1.96
CA LYS A 39 4.04 15.30 1.93
C LYS A 39 2.80 14.41 1.96
N GLU A 40 1.85 14.68 2.84
CA GLU A 40 0.59 13.94 2.95
C GLU A 40 -0.18 13.92 1.62
N LYS A 41 -0.32 15.09 0.99
CA LYS A 41 -1.01 15.23 -0.31
C LYS A 41 -0.30 14.44 -1.41
N ILE A 42 1.02 14.49 -1.44
CA ILE A 42 1.81 13.77 -2.46
C ILE A 42 1.74 12.26 -2.23
N ALA A 43 1.90 11.79 -0.99
CA ALA A 43 1.78 10.36 -0.64
C ALA A 43 0.40 9.81 -1.02
N ALA A 44 -0.67 10.55 -0.71
CA ALA A 44 -2.03 10.20 -1.12
C ALA A 44 -2.18 10.12 -2.65
N ASN A 45 -1.58 11.06 -3.38
CA ASN A 45 -1.62 11.10 -4.84
C ASN A 45 -0.89 9.88 -5.45
N LEU A 46 0.32 9.59 -4.96
CA LEU A 46 1.07 8.39 -5.36
C LEU A 46 0.31 7.10 -5.04
N ALA A 47 -0.32 7.00 -3.86
CA ALA A 47 -1.14 5.85 -3.47
C ALA A 47 -2.36 5.65 -4.39
N ASN A 48 -2.97 6.74 -4.87
CA ASN A 48 -4.04 6.69 -5.88
C ASN A 48 -3.51 6.21 -7.24
N PHE A 49 -2.31 6.63 -7.66
CA PHE A 49 -1.68 6.10 -8.88
C PHE A 49 -1.35 4.60 -8.77
N ALA A 50 -0.99 4.13 -7.57
CA ALA A 50 -0.71 2.74 -7.28
C ALA A 50 -1.94 1.82 -7.41
N TYR A 51 -3.15 2.36 -7.57
CA TYR A 51 -4.35 1.56 -7.87
C TYR A 51 -4.37 1.03 -9.32
N ASP A 52 -3.69 1.72 -10.24
CA ASP A 52 -3.74 1.41 -11.67
C ASP A 52 -2.44 0.74 -12.15
N PRO A 53 -2.48 -0.53 -12.63
CA PRO A 53 -1.30 -1.27 -13.07
C PRO A 53 -0.47 -0.59 -14.16
N TYR A 54 -1.08 0.29 -14.95
CA TYR A 54 -0.37 1.12 -15.92
C TYR A 54 0.81 1.87 -15.30
N ASN A 55 0.69 2.28 -14.03
CA ASN A 55 1.72 3.07 -13.38
C ASN A 55 2.87 2.23 -12.81
N TYR A 56 2.73 0.91 -12.69
CA TYR A 56 3.65 0.10 -11.89
C TYR A 56 5.09 0.12 -12.39
N SER A 57 5.32 0.19 -13.70
CA SER A 57 6.69 0.34 -14.24
C SER A 57 7.33 1.64 -13.78
N PHE A 58 6.61 2.76 -13.85
CA PHE A 58 7.08 4.06 -13.39
C PHE A 58 7.30 4.07 -11.88
N LEU A 59 6.36 3.52 -11.10
CA LEU A 59 6.47 3.46 -9.63
C LEU A 59 7.70 2.67 -9.19
N ARG A 60 8.03 1.56 -9.86
CA ARG A 60 9.26 0.81 -9.60
C ARG A 60 10.52 1.58 -10.00
N GLN A 61 10.53 2.22 -11.17
CA GLN A 61 11.68 3.01 -11.63
C GLN A 61 11.98 4.20 -10.71
N LEU A 62 10.95 4.74 -10.06
CA LEU A 62 11.02 5.90 -9.18
C LEU A 62 11.13 5.52 -7.69
N ASN A 63 11.31 4.23 -7.36
CA ASN A 63 11.38 3.71 -5.99
C ASN A 63 10.20 4.14 -5.09
N VAL A 64 9.00 4.23 -5.66
CA VAL A 64 7.80 4.67 -4.93
C VAL A 64 7.33 3.61 -3.93
N LEU A 65 7.64 2.33 -4.16
CA LEU A 65 7.31 1.26 -3.21
C LEU A 65 8.10 1.43 -1.91
N GLU A 66 9.38 1.75 -2.02
CA GLU A 66 10.27 2.07 -0.92
C GLU A 66 9.81 3.34 -0.21
N LEU A 67 9.44 4.39 -0.96
CA LEU A 67 8.85 5.61 -0.40
C LEU A 67 7.60 5.30 0.44
N PHE A 68 6.72 4.41 -0.03
CA PHE A 68 5.56 3.99 0.77
C PHE A 68 5.95 3.25 2.05
N LEU A 69 7.00 2.43 2.02
CA LEU A 69 7.52 1.76 3.22
C LEU A 69 8.11 2.77 4.20
N ASP A 70 8.86 3.77 3.71
CA ASP A 70 9.38 4.87 4.53
C ASP A 70 8.24 5.62 5.21
N CYS A 71 7.17 5.95 4.47
CA CYS A 71 5.95 6.57 5.01
C CYS A 71 5.30 5.75 6.15
N ILE A 72 5.37 4.41 6.13
CA ILE A 72 4.84 3.56 7.20
C ILE A 72 5.67 3.68 8.49
N THR A 73 6.93 4.08 8.40
CA THR A 73 7.81 4.26 9.55
C THR A 73 7.69 5.62 10.21
N GLU A 74 7.12 6.60 9.51
CA GLU A 74 6.92 7.96 10.01
C GLU A 74 5.91 8.01 11.18
N PRO A 75 6.09 8.95 12.13
CA PRO A 75 5.14 9.17 13.20
C PRO A 75 3.82 9.81 12.73
N ASN A 76 3.82 10.39 11.52
CA ASN A 76 2.63 11.00 10.92
C ASN A 76 1.63 9.92 10.50
N GLU A 77 0.51 9.83 11.20
CA GLU A 77 -0.53 8.82 10.97
C GLU A 77 -1.09 8.83 9.54
N LYS A 78 -1.18 10.00 8.90
CA LYS A 78 -1.65 10.09 7.51
C LYS A 78 -0.61 9.60 6.51
N LEU A 79 0.67 9.89 6.73
CA LEU A 79 1.73 9.30 5.90
C LEU A 79 1.72 7.79 6.04
N MET A 80 1.57 7.26 7.25
CA MET A 80 1.43 5.82 7.48
C MET A 80 0.22 5.26 6.73
N GLU A 81 -0.96 5.88 6.86
CA GLU A 81 -2.19 5.46 6.16
C GLU A 81 -2.01 5.43 4.63
N PHE A 82 -1.46 6.50 4.05
CA PHE A 82 -1.25 6.57 2.61
C PHE A 82 -0.14 5.62 2.13
N GLY A 83 0.91 5.43 2.93
CA GLY A 83 1.98 4.45 2.67
C GLY A 83 1.41 3.03 2.57
N ILE A 84 0.71 2.57 3.61
CA ILE A 84 0.11 1.22 3.57
C ILE A 84 -0.99 1.11 2.51
N GLY A 85 -1.73 2.18 2.23
CA GLY A 85 -2.70 2.24 1.13
C GLY A 85 -2.05 2.03 -0.23
N GLY A 86 -0.91 2.69 -0.49
CA GLY A 86 -0.12 2.51 -1.71
C GLY A 86 0.45 1.10 -1.86
N ILE A 87 0.93 0.51 -0.76
CA ILE A 87 1.37 -0.90 -0.71
C ILE A 87 0.19 -1.83 -1.02
N CYS A 88 -0.95 -1.66 -0.34
CA CYS A 88 -2.14 -2.48 -0.56
C CYS A 88 -2.62 -2.42 -2.02
N ASN A 89 -2.64 -1.22 -2.61
CA ASN A 89 -3.08 -1.01 -3.99
C ASN A 89 -2.16 -1.66 -5.04
N SER A 90 -0.88 -1.83 -4.73
CA SER A 90 0.13 -2.30 -5.70
C SER A 90 0.68 -3.71 -5.42
N CYS A 91 0.38 -4.30 -4.27
CA CYS A 91 1.01 -5.53 -3.80
C CYS A 91 0.81 -6.74 -4.73
N VAL A 92 -0.31 -6.84 -5.44
CA VAL A 92 -0.61 -7.99 -6.33
C VAL A 92 0.48 -8.21 -7.39
N ALA A 93 1.00 -7.13 -7.98
CA ALA A 93 2.03 -7.21 -9.02
C ALA A 93 3.44 -6.90 -8.50
N ASN A 94 3.57 -6.49 -7.23
CA ASN A 94 4.82 -5.99 -6.67
C ASN A 94 5.24 -6.71 -5.37
N ALA A 95 4.58 -7.81 -5.00
CA ALA A 95 4.81 -8.53 -3.75
C ALA A 95 6.28 -8.92 -3.53
N ALA A 96 6.98 -9.34 -4.58
CA ALA A 96 8.39 -9.72 -4.48
C ALA A 96 9.29 -8.54 -4.07
N ILE A 97 9.10 -7.37 -4.68
CA ILE A 97 9.86 -6.16 -4.36
C ILE A 97 9.53 -5.69 -2.94
N ILE A 98 8.24 -5.62 -2.60
CA ILE A 98 7.79 -5.21 -1.26
C ILE A 98 8.39 -6.14 -0.18
N THR A 99 8.43 -7.45 -0.44
CA THR A 99 9.04 -8.43 0.48
C THR A 99 10.56 -8.21 0.57
N GLN A 100 11.24 -8.02 -0.56
CA GLN A 100 12.69 -7.78 -0.61
C GLN A 100 13.10 -6.50 0.14
N CYS A 101 12.26 -5.47 0.11
CA CYS A 101 12.48 -4.22 0.83
C CYS A 101 12.08 -4.28 2.33
N GLY A 102 11.78 -5.47 2.87
CA GLY A 102 11.43 -5.62 4.28
C GLY A 102 10.02 -5.12 4.63
N GLY A 103 9.10 -5.12 3.67
CA GLY A 103 7.75 -4.59 3.87
C GLY A 103 6.86 -5.44 4.79
N ILE A 104 7.12 -6.75 4.95
CA ILE A 104 6.25 -7.65 5.72
C ILE A 104 6.13 -7.24 7.19
N PRO A 105 7.23 -7.03 7.95
CA PRO A 105 7.14 -6.53 9.33
C PRO A 105 6.39 -5.21 9.46
N LEU A 106 6.56 -4.31 8.49
CA LEU A 106 5.90 -3.00 8.49
C LEU A 106 4.39 -3.12 8.28
N VAL A 107 3.96 -3.97 7.34
CA VAL A 107 2.55 -4.27 7.10
C VAL A 107 1.92 -4.94 8.34
N ILE A 108 2.62 -5.87 9.00
CA ILE A 108 2.14 -6.50 10.23
C ILE A 108 2.00 -5.47 11.35
N LYS A 109 2.97 -4.57 11.52
CA LYS A 109 2.90 -3.47 12.51
C LYS A 109 1.65 -2.61 12.32
N CYS A 110 1.25 -2.34 11.08
CA CYS A 110 0.04 -1.57 10.76
C CYS A 110 -1.27 -2.20 11.28
N LEU A 111 -1.30 -3.52 11.59
CA LEU A 111 -2.46 -4.14 12.23
C LEU A 111 -2.74 -3.54 13.62
N SER A 112 -1.74 -3.01 14.33
CA SER A 112 -1.95 -2.41 15.66
C SER A 112 -2.25 -0.91 15.60
N SER A 113 -2.47 -0.34 14.42
CA SER A 113 -2.73 1.09 14.26
C SER A 113 -4.10 1.49 14.87
N PRO A 114 -4.20 2.66 15.53
CA PRO A 114 -5.51 3.20 15.93
C PRO A 114 -6.32 3.69 14.72
N VAL A 115 -5.69 3.90 13.56
CA VAL A 115 -6.33 4.38 12.35
C VAL A 115 -7.00 3.23 11.61
N ARG A 116 -8.32 3.31 11.48
CA ARG A 116 -9.14 2.23 10.91
C ARG A 116 -8.71 1.84 9.49
N ASN A 117 -8.39 2.83 8.66
CA ASN A 117 -8.01 2.58 7.26
C ASN A 117 -6.64 1.89 7.17
N THR A 118 -5.68 2.27 8.02
CA THR A 118 -4.37 1.62 8.11
C THR A 118 -4.50 0.12 8.37
N VAL A 119 -5.37 -0.28 9.31
CA VAL A 119 -5.64 -1.70 9.61
C VAL A 119 -6.33 -2.41 8.44
N ASN A 120 -7.31 -1.77 7.77
CA ASN A 120 -7.96 -2.33 6.58
C ASN A 120 -6.95 -2.59 5.45
N TYR A 121 -6.09 -1.62 5.15
CA TYR A 121 -5.06 -1.76 4.13
C TYR A 121 -4.03 -2.82 4.52
N ALA A 122 -3.66 -2.93 5.79
CA ALA A 122 -2.77 -3.98 6.27
C ALA A 122 -3.37 -5.38 6.06
N LEU A 123 -4.62 -5.61 6.48
CA LEU A 123 -5.32 -6.88 6.26
C LEU A 123 -5.42 -7.22 4.75
N GLY A 124 -5.78 -6.24 3.93
CA GLY A 124 -5.85 -6.38 2.48
C GLY A 124 -4.49 -6.70 1.85
N ALA A 125 -3.43 -6.02 2.27
CA ALA A 125 -2.07 -6.26 1.80
C ALA A 125 -1.59 -7.68 2.19
N LEU A 126 -1.80 -8.11 3.44
CA LEU A 126 -1.41 -9.46 3.89
C LEU A 126 -2.12 -10.56 3.10
N TYR A 127 -3.39 -10.37 2.73
CA TYR A 127 -4.13 -11.33 1.89
C TYR A 127 -3.44 -11.62 0.55
N TYR A 128 -2.82 -10.62 -0.06
CA TYR A 128 -2.11 -10.74 -1.34
C TYR A 128 -0.62 -11.03 -1.19
N LEU A 129 0.02 -10.50 -0.14
CA LEU A 129 1.44 -10.68 0.12
C LEU A 129 1.76 -12.09 0.59
N CYS A 130 0.88 -12.73 1.38
CA CYS A 130 1.09 -14.08 1.89
C CYS A 130 1.17 -15.09 0.74
N ASN A 131 2.32 -15.73 0.61
CA ASN A 131 2.63 -16.74 -0.38
C ASN A 131 3.71 -17.70 0.14
N LYS A 132 4.10 -18.69 -0.65
CA LYS A 132 5.04 -19.75 -0.24
C LYS A 132 6.38 -19.23 0.29
N SER A 133 6.88 -18.08 -0.18
CA SER A 133 8.20 -17.56 0.21
C SER A 133 8.21 -16.77 1.51
N ASN A 134 7.07 -16.27 1.98
CA ASN A 134 6.97 -15.42 3.19
C ASN A 134 5.92 -15.92 4.19
N ARG A 135 5.36 -17.12 3.96
CA ARG A 135 4.33 -17.72 4.82
C ARG A 135 4.76 -17.86 6.27
N GLU A 136 6.00 -18.28 6.52
CA GLU A 136 6.53 -18.47 7.88
C GLU A 136 6.61 -17.15 8.67
N GLU A 137 6.79 -16.03 7.97
CA GLU A 137 6.84 -14.71 8.60
C GLU A 137 5.43 -14.15 8.87
N ILE A 138 4.52 -14.32 7.90
CA ILE A 138 3.16 -13.77 7.97
C ILE A 138 2.24 -14.62 8.88
N LEU A 139 2.42 -15.95 8.91
CA LEU A 139 1.58 -16.86 9.70
C LEU A 139 2.16 -17.19 11.07
N LYS A 140 2.95 -16.28 11.65
CA LYS A 140 3.39 -16.43 13.04
C LYS A 140 2.17 -16.44 13.98
N PRO A 141 2.20 -17.24 15.06
CA PRO A 141 1.06 -17.38 15.98
C PRO A 141 0.49 -16.04 16.46
N GLU A 142 1.35 -15.07 16.78
CA GLU A 142 0.94 -13.75 17.24
C GLU A 142 0.21 -12.92 16.17
N VAL A 143 0.53 -13.12 14.88
CA VAL A 143 -0.14 -12.44 13.76
C VAL A 143 -1.50 -13.09 13.52
N ILE A 144 -1.55 -14.42 13.56
CA ILE A 144 -2.80 -15.17 13.39
C ILE A 144 -3.79 -14.82 14.50
N ASP A 145 -3.36 -14.78 15.77
CA ASP A 145 -4.21 -14.38 16.89
C ASP A 145 -4.84 -12.99 16.68
N VAL A 146 -4.06 -12.02 16.20
CA VAL A 146 -4.59 -10.68 15.87
C VAL A 146 -5.65 -10.75 14.77
N ILE A 147 -5.40 -11.52 13.71
CA ILE A 147 -6.33 -11.66 12.58
C ILE A 147 -7.61 -12.40 13.02
N GLU A 148 -7.52 -13.44 13.83
CA GLU A 148 -8.68 -14.15 14.40
C GLU A 148 -9.53 -13.23 15.28
N ARG A 149 -8.91 -12.37 16.09
CA ARG A 149 -9.62 -11.33 16.85
C ARG A 149 -10.38 -10.36 15.94
N TYR A 150 -9.79 -9.94 14.82
CA TYR A 150 -10.49 -9.13 13.82
C TYR A 150 -11.65 -9.89 13.17
N ALA A 151 -11.46 -11.16 12.83
CA ALA A 151 -12.50 -12.03 12.26
C ALA A 151 -13.72 -12.18 13.20
N ALA A 152 -13.49 -12.21 14.51
CA ALA A 152 -14.55 -12.28 15.52
C ALA A 152 -15.26 -10.94 15.77
N ALA A 153 -14.65 -9.81 15.42
CA ALA A 153 -15.13 -8.45 15.74
C ALA A 153 -16.19 -7.88 14.76
N GLN A 154 -17.03 -8.73 14.17
CA GLN A 154 -17.99 -8.34 13.12
C GLN A 154 -18.96 -7.23 13.55
N THR A 155 -19.40 -7.25 14.80
CA THR A 155 -20.32 -6.25 15.37
C THR A 155 -19.67 -4.89 15.59
N VAL A 156 -18.34 -4.85 15.73
CA VAL A 156 -17.55 -3.62 15.94
C VAL A 156 -17.10 -3.04 14.60
N ASN A 157 -16.60 -3.88 13.70
CA ASN A 157 -16.13 -3.46 12.39
C ASN A 157 -16.26 -4.59 11.37
N ALA A 158 -17.33 -4.54 10.58
CA ALA A 158 -17.60 -5.53 9.53
C ALA A 158 -16.49 -5.62 8.47
N SER A 159 -15.82 -4.49 8.16
CA SER A 159 -14.72 -4.46 7.18
C SER A 159 -13.53 -5.29 7.65
N PHE A 160 -13.10 -5.10 8.91
CA PHE A 160 -12.03 -5.89 9.52
C PHE A 160 -12.38 -7.37 9.55
N SER A 161 -13.59 -7.70 10.02
CA SER A 161 -14.06 -9.08 10.08
C SER A 161 -14.02 -9.75 8.70
N ASN A 162 -14.51 -9.07 7.67
CA ASN A 162 -14.59 -9.67 6.33
C ASN A 162 -13.20 -9.89 5.72
N LEU A 163 -12.29 -8.92 5.83
CA LEU A 163 -10.92 -9.06 5.32
C LEU A 163 -10.13 -10.12 6.09
N ALA A 164 -10.28 -10.16 7.42
CA ALA A 164 -9.64 -11.16 8.26
C ALA A 164 -10.13 -12.58 7.97
N LYS A 165 -11.45 -12.78 7.84
CA LYS A 165 -12.03 -14.07 7.42
C LYS A 165 -11.49 -14.50 6.06
N ALA A 166 -11.48 -13.60 5.07
CA ALA A 166 -10.94 -13.89 3.75
C ALA A 166 -9.45 -14.29 3.79
N PHE A 167 -8.66 -13.64 4.65
CA PHE A 167 -7.27 -14.03 4.88
C PHE A 167 -7.15 -15.45 5.46
N LEU A 168 -7.88 -15.74 6.54
CA LEU A 168 -7.83 -17.04 7.21
C LEU A 168 -8.28 -18.16 6.27
N ASP A 169 -9.40 -17.96 5.57
CA ASP A 169 -9.97 -18.91 4.61
C ASP A 169 -8.99 -19.28 3.49
N LYS A 170 -8.16 -18.33 3.05
CA LYS A 170 -7.21 -18.55 1.96
C LYS A 170 -5.90 -19.18 2.42
N HIS A 171 -5.42 -18.81 3.61
CA HIS A 171 -4.03 -19.06 4.00
C HIS A 171 -3.85 -19.99 5.19
N VAL A 172 -4.88 -20.23 5.99
CA VAL A 172 -4.80 -21.03 7.23
C VAL A 172 -5.65 -22.30 7.15
N SER A 173 -6.84 -22.18 6.56
CA SER A 173 -7.79 -23.29 6.36
C SER A 173 -7.26 -24.44 5.50
#